data_AF-A0A4S9DB05-F1
#
_entry.id   AF-A0A4S9DB05-F1
#
_cell.length_a   1.000
_cell.length_b   1.000
_cell.length_c   1.000
_cell.angle_alpha   90.00
_cell.angle_beta   90.00
_cell.angle_gamma   90.00
#
_symmetry.space_group_name_H-M   'P 1'
#
loop_
_entity.id
_entity.type
_entity.pdbx_description
1 polymer ?
#
loop_
_entity_poly.entity_id
_entity_poly.type
_entity_poly.pdbx_seq_one_letter_code
_entity_poly.pdbx_strand_id
1 'polypeptide(L)'
;MRRFIATVGALLPVALACNNADTHPCPGYYRDNLAEVSDFCATFTQSTVAASTGLPSWATVCDNSPKKLSSACSCQVLATAVATSATSSGVVASTTPSSSGFVTSVKNVESSPVFAITQTHSSSVTSAAAKVAVSSEVVVSSSVSATPAVTSSAAAAPTISGGASVSLASGGVTCTVTEYAGISSAVASCTNIVLSNIKAPASSTIDLTSLQTGTHVIFAGKTTFEDTNDKKFDPIVITGTDIIVEGADGHVIDGNGQSYWDGKGSNGGDAKPNHFIVAKHVNNGRFENLNIQNWPVHCFYVSYCNAVTFSNILLNNTIGNEPNSKSGSKAAAHNSDGFDISSSDNIVLTDSHVYNQDDCVAVTSGSKILVDSMYCSGGHGLSIGSIGGKSNNTVSDVTFQNSVIVDSQNGCRIKSNEGETGEVSNIHYKNITMENIEKYGLVIQQDYLNGGPTGEPSNGVTISGVTVTDVKGTMSSSTGIDYYVLCGDGSCSDFSYSGVEITGGSGDKCNYPSSGCPAV
;
A
#
# COMPACT_ATOMS: atom_id res chain seq x y z
N MET A 1 48.76 -27.65 -27.05
CA MET A 1 48.31 -28.02 -25.69
C MET A 1 47.31 -26.99 -25.21
N ARG A 2 46.16 -27.49 -24.73
CA ARG A 2 45.10 -26.85 -23.91
C ARG A 2 44.29 -25.69 -24.53
N ARG A 3 43.10 -26.08 -25.01
CA ARG A 3 41.90 -25.25 -25.22
C ARG A 3 41.32 -24.85 -23.86
N PHE A 4 40.86 -23.61 -23.71
CA PHE A 4 39.90 -23.21 -22.66
C PHE A 4 38.57 -22.89 -23.33
N ILE A 5 37.55 -23.67 -22.98
CA ILE A 5 36.15 -23.50 -23.36
C ILE A 5 35.52 -22.63 -22.28
N ALA A 6 34.88 -21.53 -22.67
CA ALA A 6 34.00 -20.75 -21.79
C ALA A 6 32.61 -21.39 -21.81
N THR A 7 32.18 -21.92 -20.67
CA THR A 7 30.83 -22.47 -20.47
C THR A 7 29.96 -21.46 -19.73
N VAL A 8 28.79 -21.20 -20.29
CA VAL A 8 27.69 -20.39 -19.73
C VAL A 8 27.27 -20.96 -18.38
N GLY A 9 27.20 -20.11 -17.35
CA GLY A 9 26.73 -20.49 -16.02
C GLY A 9 25.23 -20.79 -16.04
N ALA A 10 24.89 -22.06 -15.80
CA ALA A 10 23.54 -22.49 -15.49
C ALA A 10 23.18 -22.07 -14.05
N LEU A 11 21.96 -21.54 -13.90
CA LEU A 11 21.31 -21.20 -12.64
C LEU A 11 21.34 -22.38 -11.65
N LEU A 12 21.66 -22.10 -10.38
CA LEU A 12 21.48 -23.03 -9.27
C LEU A 12 19.99 -23.41 -9.12
N PRO A 13 19.63 -24.69 -8.97
CA PRO A 13 18.32 -25.07 -8.49
C PRO A 13 18.18 -24.76 -7.00
N VAL A 14 17.01 -24.22 -6.64
CA VAL A 14 16.52 -23.99 -5.28
C VAL A 14 16.61 -25.28 -4.46
N ALA A 15 17.41 -25.28 -3.39
CA ALA A 15 17.47 -26.39 -2.45
C ALA A 15 16.22 -26.37 -1.55
N LEU A 16 15.27 -27.29 -1.78
CA LEU A 16 14.29 -27.67 -0.77
C LEU A 16 15.03 -28.44 0.35
N ALA A 17 14.96 -27.96 1.58
CA ALA A 17 15.70 -28.51 2.72
C ALA A 17 15.15 -29.89 3.15
N CYS A 18 15.77 -30.97 2.66
CA CYS A 18 15.62 -32.29 3.25
C CYS A 18 16.48 -32.37 4.54
N ASN A 19 15.88 -32.83 5.65
CA ASN A 19 16.62 -33.06 6.89
C ASN A 19 17.68 -34.16 6.68
N ASN A 20 18.90 -33.93 7.16
CA ASN A 20 19.96 -34.95 7.10
C ASN A 20 19.69 -36.05 8.15
N ALA A 21 19.73 -37.32 7.72
CA ALA A 21 19.60 -38.49 8.60
C ALA A 21 20.67 -38.53 9.72
N ASP A 22 21.80 -37.84 9.54
CA ASP A 22 22.85 -37.73 10.55
C ASP A 22 22.47 -36.80 11.71
N THR A 23 21.42 -35.97 11.54
CA THR A 23 21.01 -34.93 12.50
C THR A 23 19.66 -35.23 13.17
N HIS A 24 18.90 -36.18 12.65
CA HIS A 24 17.62 -36.59 13.22
C HIS A 24 17.25 -38.01 12.76
N PRO A 25 16.64 -38.88 13.58
CA PRO A 25 16.32 -40.26 13.19
C PRO A 25 15.17 -40.38 12.15
N CYS A 26 14.29 -39.37 12.06
CA CYS A 26 13.12 -39.34 11.17
C CYS A 26 13.42 -39.68 9.68
N PRO A 27 14.41 -39.06 9.00
CA PRO A 27 14.71 -39.40 7.59
C PRO A 27 15.26 -40.82 7.42
N GLY A 28 16.00 -41.35 8.41
CA GLY A 28 16.50 -42.72 8.40
C GLY A 28 15.36 -43.75 8.51
N TYR A 29 14.39 -43.50 9.40
CA TYR A 29 13.21 -44.35 9.54
C TYR A 29 12.39 -44.43 8.25
N TYR A 30 12.21 -43.31 7.55
CA TYR A 30 11.50 -43.24 6.27
C TYR A 30 12.18 -44.02 5.16
N ARG A 31 13.52 -43.98 5.11
CA ARG A 31 14.31 -44.73 4.14
C ARG A 31 14.17 -46.23 4.38
N ASP A 32 14.15 -46.64 5.64
CA ASP A 32 14.23 -48.05 6.00
C ASP A 32 12.83 -48.72 6.07
N ASN A 33 11.73 -47.93 6.11
CA ASN A 33 10.33 -48.40 6.23
C ASN A 33 9.41 -47.85 5.11
N LEU A 34 9.94 -47.79 3.88
CA LEU A 34 9.29 -47.15 2.73
C LEU A 34 7.83 -47.58 2.48
N ALA A 35 7.51 -48.87 2.60
CA ALA A 35 6.19 -49.40 2.27
C ALA A 35 5.09 -48.98 3.27
N GLU A 36 5.43 -48.85 4.56
CA GLU A 36 4.49 -48.39 5.59
C GLU A 36 4.32 -46.86 5.53
N VAL A 37 5.40 -46.16 5.21
CA VAL A 37 5.45 -44.70 5.20
C VAL A 37 4.88 -44.10 3.92
N SER A 38 4.92 -44.80 2.78
CA SER A 38 4.41 -44.29 1.49
C SER A 38 2.91 -44.01 1.53
N ASP A 39 2.13 -44.89 2.16
CA ASP A 39 0.67 -44.74 2.27
C ASP A 39 0.30 -43.58 3.22
N PHE A 40 1.07 -43.44 4.31
CA PHE A 40 0.97 -42.28 5.18
C PHE A 40 1.34 -41.00 4.45
N CYS A 41 2.47 -40.94 3.73
CA CYS A 41 2.89 -39.73 3.01
C CYS A 41 1.95 -39.35 1.87
N ALA A 42 1.39 -40.34 1.18
CA ALA A 42 0.39 -40.11 0.13
C ALA A 42 -0.84 -39.39 0.69
N THR A 43 -1.26 -39.67 1.93
CA THR A 43 -2.44 -39.06 2.55
C THR A 43 -2.11 -37.82 3.39
N PHE A 44 -0.95 -37.82 4.06
CA PHE A 44 -0.47 -36.75 4.94
C PHE A 44 -0.07 -35.48 4.18
N THR A 45 0.38 -35.59 2.93
CA THR A 45 0.73 -34.43 2.09
C THR A 45 -0.47 -33.86 1.31
N GLN A 46 -1.63 -34.51 1.36
CA GLN A 46 -2.87 -34.06 0.71
C GLN A 46 -3.72 -33.12 1.59
N SER A 47 -3.30 -32.85 2.84
CA SER A 47 -3.92 -31.86 3.72
C SER A 47 -2.86 -31.11 4.52
N THR A 48 -3.05 -29.81 4.79
CA THR A 48 -2.17 -29.01 5.65
C THR A 48 -2.29 -29.50 7.10
N VAL A 49 -1.41 -30.39 7.55
CA VAL A 49 -1.52 -30.99 8.89
C VAL A 49 -0.90 -30.08 9.96
N ALA A 50 -1.75 -29.44 10.75
CA ALA A 50 -1.41 -28.86 12.05
C ALA A 50 -1.84 -29.76 13.24
N ALA A 51 -2.43 -30.93 12.98
CA ALA A 51 -2.96 -31.80 14.03
C ALA A 51 -1.92 -32.82 14.53
N SER A 52 -1.69 -32.86 15.84
CA SER A 52 -0.94 -33.91 16.55
C SER A 52 -1.82 -35.11 16.96
N THR A 53 -3.11 -35.08 16.63
CA THR A 53 -4.08 -36.14 16.96
C THR A 53 -4.22 -37.13 15.80
N GLY A 54 -4.05 -38.43 16.08
CA GLY A 54 -4.20 -39.49 15.07
C GLY A 54 -2.94 -39.85 14.30
N LEU A 55 -1.75 -39.41 14.75
CA LEU A 55 -0.49 -39.81 14.15
C LEU A 55 -0.22 -41.32 14.36
N PRO A 56 0.38 -42.01 13.38
CA PRO A 56 0.76 -43.41 13.53
C PRO A 56 1.78 -43.55 14.67
N SER A 57 1.82 -44.73 15.31
CA SER A 57 2.70 -44.99 16.47
C SER A 57 4.18 -44.70 16.18
N TRP A 58 4.62 -44.90 14.94
CA TRP A 58 5.99 -44.63 14.51
C TRP A 58 6.32 -43.13 14.39
N ALA A 59 5.32 -42.22 14.36
CA ALA A 59 5.55 -40.77 14.25
C ALA A 59 6.33 -40.19 15.45
N THR A 60 6.41 -40.94 16.54
CA THR A 60 7.27 -40.67 17.70
C THR A 60 8.76 -40.58 17.32
N VAL A 61 9.21 -41.30 16.28
CA VAL A 61 10.58 -41.21 15.72
C VAL A 61 10.85 -39.84 15.07
N CYS A 62 9.79 -39.10 14.75
CA CYS A 62 9.81 -37.74 14.23
C CYS A 62 9.37 -36.70 15.28
N ASP A 63 9.46 -37.04 16.57
CA ASP A 63 8.99 -36.24 17.71
C ASP A 63 7.50 -35.86 17.65
N ASN A 64 6.70 -36.60 16.90
CA ASN A 64 5.32 -36.23 16.55
C ASN A 64 5.22 -34.82 15.93
N SER A 65 6.28 -34.34 15.28
CA SER A 65 6.35 -32.99 14.71
C SER A 65 5.82 -32.99 13.28
N PRO A 66 4.68 -32.32 13.00
CA PRO A 66 4.12 -32.27 11.64
C PRO A 66 5.09 -31.65 10.62
N LYS A 67 5.92 -30.69 11.05
CA LYS A 67 6.97 -30.09 10.21
C LYS A 67 8.03 -31.12 9.78
N LYS A 68 8.47 -31.99 10.69
CA LYS A 68 9.48 -33.02 10.39
C LYS A 68 8.90 -34.15 9.52
N LEU A 69 7.66 -34.56 9.81
CA LEU A 69 6.93 -35.55 9.01
C LEU A 69 6.68 -35.05 7.58
N SER A 70 6.28 -33.79 7.43
CA SER A 70 6.05 -33.14 6.13
C SER A 70 7.35 -33.02 5.34
N SER A 71 8.44 -32.54 5.96
CA SER A 71 9.76 -32.48 5.33
C SER A 71 10.23 -33.85 4.83
N ALA A 72 10.06 -34.91 5.63
CA ALA A 72 10.45 -36.26 5.24
C ALA A 72 9.58 -36.84 4.10
N CYS A 73 8.27 -36.59 4.11
CA CYS A 73 7.37 -37.01 3.02
C CYS A 73 7.65 -36.28 1.69
N SER A 74 7.93 -34.99 1.73
CA SER A 74 8.24 -34.20 0.53
C SER A 74 9.52 -34.66 -0.17
N CYS A 75 10.47 -35.25 0.58
CA CYS A 75 11.69 -35.82 0.02
C CYS A 75 11.49 -37.19 -0.66
N GLN A 76 10.38 -37.90 -0.43
CA GLN A 76 10.09 -39.17 -1.12
C GLN A 76 9.63 -38.99 -2.57
N VAL A 77 8.94 -37.89 -2.88
CA VAL A 77 8.42 -37.62 -4.25
C VAL A 77 9.56 -37.42 -5.26
N LEU A 78 10.74 -36.98 -4.82
CA LEU A 78 11.93 -36.86 -5.68
C LEU A 78 12.61 -38.20 -6.02
N ALA A 79 12.51 -39.22 -5.16
CA ALA A 79 13.16 -40.50 -5.41
C ALA A 79 12.50 -41.29 -6.56
N THR A 80 11.20 -41.09 -6.78
CA THR A 80 10.43 -41.75 -7.85
C THR A 80 10.59 -41.05 -9.21
N ALA A 81 10.77 -39.73 -9.24
CA ALA A 81 10.92 -38.95 -10.48
C ALA A 81 12.30 -39.11 -11.16
N VAL A 82 13.34 -39.43 -10.38
CA VAL A 82 14.70 -39.63 -10.90
C VAL A 82 14.87 -41.02 -11.56
N ALA A 83 14.06 -42.02 -11.17
CA ALA A 83 14.12 -43.35 -11.77
C ALA A 83 13.58 -43.39 -13.21
N THR A 84 12.67 -42.48 -13.58
CA THR A 84 12.02 -42.44 -14.91
C THR A 84 12.79 -41.66 -15.98
N SER A 85 13.79 -40.85 -15.60
CA SER A 85 14.50 -39.94 -16.52
C SER A 85 15.82 -40.51 -17.08
N ALA A 86 16.24 -41.71 -16.68
CA ALA A 86 17.51 -42.31 -17.09
C ALA A 86 17.49 -43.08 -18.44
N THR A 87 16.43 -42.99 -19.25
CA THR A 87 16.35 -43.70 -20.54
C THR A 87 15.87 -42.82 -21.70
N SER A 88 16.78 -42.00 -22.25
CA SER A 88 16.87 -41.78 -23.71
C SER A 88 18.06 -40.89 -24.08
N SER A 89 19.04 -41.48 -24.74
CA SER A 89 20.15 -40.80 -25.43
C SER A 89 19.77 -40.56 -26.89
N GLY A 90 20.01 -39.35 -27.42
CA GLY A 90 19.81 -39.01 -28.84
C GLY A 90 20.53 -37.72 -29.23
N VAL A 91 21.15 -37.72 -30.42
CA VAL A 91 22.30 -36.90 -30.85
C VAL A 91 21.91 -35.61 -31.60
N VAL A 92 22.87 -34.66 -31.59
CA VAL A 92 22.97 -33.29 -32.13
C VAL A 92 22.83 -33.13 -33.65
N ALA A 93 22.30 -31.98 -34.14
CA ALA A 93 22.83 -31.24 -35.31
C ALA A 93 22.27 -29.80 -35.42
N SER A 94 23.15 -28.83 -35.68
CA SER A 94 22.90 -27.40 -35.93
C SER A 94 23.00 -27.06 -37.43
N THR A 95 22.23 -26.08 -37.92
CA THR A 95 22.57 -25.31 -39.15
C THR A 95 21.90 -23.93 -39.17
N THR A 96 22.69 -22.90 -39.50
CA THR A 96 22.30 -21.54 -39.95
C THR A 96 22.16 -21.50 -41.47
N PRO A 97 21.48 -20.48 -42.05
CA PRO A 97 22.20 -19.59 -42.98
C PRO A 97 21.77 -18.11 -42.99
N SER A 98 22.57 -17.30 -43.71
CA SER A 98 22.59 -15.84 -43.81
C SER A 98 21.94 -15.24 -45.08
N SER A 99 21.59 -13.95 -44.98
CA SER A 99 21.85 -12.81 -45.91
C SER A 99 21.09 -12.57 -47.23
N SER A 100 20.92 -11.25 -47.49
CA SER A 100 20.57 -10.46 -48.70
C SER A 100 19.07 -10.28 -48.99
N GLY A 101 18.50 -9.10 -49.26
CA GLY A 101 19.00 -7.76 -49.52
C GLY A 101 18.60 -7.31 -50.93
N PHE A 102 17.54 -6.50 -51.08
CA PHE A 102 17.34 -5.61 -52.24
C PHE A 102 16.44 -4.41 -51.91
N VAL A 103 16.82 -3.26 -52.47
CA VAL A 103 16.32 -1.89 -52.27
C VAL A 103 15.37 -1.50 -53.41
N THR A 104 14.34 -0.69 -53.15
CA THR A 104 13.90 0.39 -54.06
C THR A 104 13.09 1.46 -53.32
N SER A 105 13.42 2.72 -53.64
CA SER A 105 12.88 4.03 -53.18
C SER A 105 11.51 4.30 -53.85
N VAL A 106 10.62 5.26 -53.54
CA VAL A 106 10.69 6.64 -53.00
C VAL A 106 9.25 7.10 -52.60
N LYS A 107 9.10 7.94 -51.57
CA LYS A 107 8.41 9.28 -51.51
C LYS A 107 7.61 9.57 -50.23
N ASN A 108 8.02 10.68 -49.62
CA ASN A 108 7.44 11.45 -48.51
C ASN A 108 5.95 11.78 -48.65
N VAL A 109 5.23 11.78 -47.51
CA VAL A 109 4.24 12.81 -47.14
C VAL A 109 4.26 12.98 -45.60
N GLU A 110 4.63 14.17 -45.12
CA GLU A 110 4.34 14.66 -43.76
C GLU A 110 2.89 15.16 -43.68
N SER A 111 2.23 15.03 -42.53
CA SER A 111 1.58 16.16 -41.81
C SER A 111 0.75 15.70 -40.61
N SER A 112 1.03 16.32 -39.46
CA SER A 112 0.20 16.39 -38.26
C SER A 112 -0.93 17.43 -38.43
N PRO A 113 -1.99 17.40 -37.61
CA PRO A 113 -2.80 18.60 -37.36
C PRO A 113 -2.58 19.15 -35.94
N VAL A 114 -2.24 20.43 -35.89
CA VAL A 114 -2.36 21.33 -34.74
C VAL A 114 -3.69 22.07 -34.89
N PHE A 115 -4.52 22.12 -33.85
CA PHE A 115 -5.69 23.00 -33.80
C PHE A 115 -5.37 24.21 -32.93
N ALA A 116 -5.34 25.39 -33.56
CA ALA A 116 -5.35 26.69 -32.92
C ALA A 116 -6.63 27.43 -33.36
N ILE A 117 -7.40 27.96 -32.40
CA ILE A 117 -8.57 28.81 -32.66
C ILE A 117 -8.16 30.27 -32.40
N THR A 118 -8.45 31.08 -33.41
CA THR A 118 -8.08 32.48 -33.56
C THR A 118 -8.97 33.40 -32.71
N GLN A 119 -8.34 34.37 -32.07
CA GLN A 119 -8.95 35.48 -31.35
C GLN A 119 -9.10 36.69 -32.30
N THR A 120 -10.24 37.38 -32.29
CA THR A 120 -10.46 38.62 -33.04
C THR A 120 -10.56 39.82 -32.10
N HIS A 121 -9.77 40.85 -32.38
CA HIS A 121 -9.81 42.18 -31.76
C HIS A 121 -10.94 43.06 -32.33
N SER A 122 -11.48 43.94 -31.49
CA SER A 122 -11.99 45.27 -31.88
C SER A 122 -11.90 46.23 -30.69
N SER A 123 -11.63 47.50 -30.99
CA SER A 123 -10.95 48.49 -30.16
C SER A 123 -11.87 49.51 -29.47
N SER A 124 -11.43 49.95 -28.28
CA SER A 124 -11.40 51.34 -27.72
C SER A 124 -12.66 52.21 -27.61
N VAL A 125 -12.94 52.72 -26.39
CA VAL A 125 -13.04 54.17 -26.06
C VAL A 125 -12.68 54.39 -24.57
N THR A 126 -11.89 55.43 -24.31
CA THR A 126 -11.47 56.00 -23.02
C THR A 126 -12.45 57.08 -22.51
N SER A 127 -12.64 57.20 -21.19
CA SER A 127 -12.71 58.52 -20.51
C SER A 127 -12.83 58.42 -18.97
N ALA A 128 -11.79 58.92 -18.32
CA ALA A 128 -11.66 59.75 -17.10
C ALA A 128 -12.70 59.75 -15.95
N ALA A 129 -12.12 59.86 -14.75
CA ALA A 129 -12.71 59.96 -13.42
C ALA A 129 -13.40 61.29 -13.09
N ALA A 130 -14.31 61.25 -12.11
CA ALA A 130 -14.61 62.37 -11.21
C ALA A 130 -15.04 61.89 -9.82
N LYS A 131 -14.46 62.50 -8.78
CA LYS A 131 -14.79 62.37 -7.35
C LYS A 131 -16.09 63.12 -7.02
N VAL A 132 -16.92 62.58 -6.13
CA VAL A 132 -17.74 63.37 -5.18
C VAL A 132 -17.87 62.60 -3.86
N ALA A 133 -17.67 63.31 -2.75
CA ALA A 133 -17.85 62.85 -1.37
C ALA A 133 -19.09 63.52 -0.77
N VAL A 134 -19.90 62.78 0.03
CA VAL A 134 -20.78 63.26 1.12
C VAL A 134 -21.08 62.04 2.03
N SER A 135 -20.49 61.92 3.22
CA SER A 135 -20.97 62.26 4.58
C SER A 135 -22.23 61.53 5.09
N SER A 136 -21.96 60.59 6.02
CA SER A 136 -22.56 60.36 7.35
C SER A 136 -24.07 60.14 7.51
N GLU A 137 -24.47 58.97 8.04
CA GLU A 137 -24.90 58.84 9.44
C GLU A 137 -25.01 57.37 9.89
N VAL A 138 -24.62 57.14 11.14
CA VAL A 138 -24.58 55.86 11.85
C VAL A 138 -25.94 55.63 12.52
N VAL A 139 -26.56 54.47 12.30
CA VAL A 139 -27.59 53.95 13.20
C VAL A 139 -27.25 52.50 13.54
N VAL A 140 -26.87 52.31 14.79
CA VAL A 140 -26.70 51.02 15.46
C VAL A 140 -28.09 50.39 15.64
N SER A 141 -28.26 49.15 15.21
CA SER A 141 -29.41 48.32 15.59
C SER A 141 -28.92 46.89 15.83
N SER A 142 -28.90 46.53 17.10
CA SER A 142 -28.60 45.21 17.62
C SER A 142 -29.75 44.24 17.32
N SER A 143 -29.52 43.30 16.41
CA SER A 143 -30.35 42.11 16.25
C SER A 143 -29.55 40.87 16.62
N VAL A 144 -29.92 40.27 17.75
CA VAL A 144 -29.43 38.99 18.22
C VAL A 144 -29.93 37.91 17.26
N SER A 145 -29.07 37.42 16.36
CA SER A 145 -29.34 36.21 15.59
C SER A 145 -28.88 35.01 16.41
N ALA A 146 -29.86 34.27 16.94
CA ALA A 146 -29.65 32.97 17.54
C ALA A 146 -29.01 32.02 16.52
N THR A 147 -27.87 31.45 16.90
CA THR A 147 -27.22 30.34 16.19
C THR A 147 -28.13 29.11 16.24
N PRO A 148 -28.38 28.40 15.13
CA PRO A 148 -28.97 27.07 15.23
C PRO A 148 -27.89 26.12 15.74
N ALA A 149 -28.21 25.41 16.83
CA ALA A 149 -27.41 24.29 17.30
C ALA A 149 -27.35 23.23 16.20
N VAL A 150 -26.17 23.02 15.62
CA VAL A 150 -25.93 21.92 14.69
C VAL A 150 -25.71 20.67 15.54
N THR A 151 -26.72 19.83 15.59
CA THR A 151 -26.64 18.46 16.09
C THR A 151 -25.68 17.67 15.21
N SER A 152 -24.59 17.16 15.78
CA SER A 152 -23.67 16.22 15.14
C SER A 152 -24.39 14.89 14.87
N SER A 153 -24.89 14.68 13.66
CA SER A 153 -25.20 13.33 13.20
C SER A 153 -23.95 12.77 12.53
N ALA A 154 -23.40 11.69 13.09
CA ALA A 154 -22.41 10.87 12.40
C ALA A 154 -22.99 10.47 11.02
N ALA A 155 -22.42 11.03 9.96
CA ALA A 155 -22.81 10.67 8.60
C ALA A 155 -22.44 9.20 8.38
N ALA A 156 -23.39 8.40 7.89
CA ALA A 156 -23.10 7.05 7.45
C ALA A 156 -22.05 7.10 6.33
N ALA A 157 -21.06 6.20 6.41
CA ALA A 157 -20.03 6.10 5.39
C ALA A 157 -20.67 5.87 4.00
N PRO A 158 -20.22 6.58 2.95
CA PRO A 158 -20.75 6.39 1.61
C PRO A 158 -20.39 4.99 1.11
N THR A 159 -21.38 4.29 0.57
CA THR A 159 -21.16 3.10 -0.25
C THR A 159 -20.85 3.54 -1.68
N ILE A 160 -19.75 3.07 -2.26
CA ILE A 160 -19.46 3.30 -3.68
C ILE A 160 -20.54 2.58 -4.50
N SER A 161 -21.47 3.34 -5.07
CA SER A 161 -22.45 2.87 -6.04
C SER A 161 -21.88 3.11 -7.44
N GLY A 162 -21.01 2.21 -7.89
CA GLY A 162 -20.55 2.14 -9.28
C GLY A 162 -20.70 0.73 -9.78
N GLY A 163 -21.74 0.48 -10.59
CA GLY A 163 -21.91 -0.80 -11.30
C GLY A 163 -20.86 -0.91 -12.39
N ALA A 164 -19.67 -1.39 -12.04
CA ALA A 164 -18.68 -1.84 -12.99
C ALA A 164 -18.86 -3.36 -13.13
N SER A 165 -19.41 -3.79 -14.26
CA SER A 165 -19.46 -5.21 -14.59
C SER A 165 -18.02 -5.75 -14.65
N VAL A 166 -17.65 -6.60 -13.69
CA VAL A 166 -16.34 -7.27 -13.64
C VAL A 166 -16.08 -7.98 -14.97
N SER A 167 -15.11 -7.48 -15.72
CA SER A 167 -14.71 -8.02 -17.01
C SER A 167 -13.56 -9.00 -16.77
N LEU A 168 -13.83 -10.30 -16.83
CA LEU A 168 -12.79 -11.33 -16.82
C LEU A 168 -11.72 -11.04 -17.89
N ALA A 169 -10.46 -11.34 -17.60
CA ALA A 169 -9.40 -11.25 -18.60
C ALA A 169 -9.76 -12.11 -19.83
N SER A 170 -9.64 -11.53 -21.02
CA SER A 170 -9.97 -12.17 -22.30
C SER A 170 -9.09 -13.39 -22.54
N GLY A 171 -9.63 -14.58 -22.28
CA GLY A 171 -8.94 -15.86 -22.44
C GLY A 171 -8.21 -16.28 -21.17
N GLY A 172 -8.38 -17.55 -20.77
CA GLY A 172 -7.79 -18.08 -19.54
C GLY A 172 -8.66 -19.13 -18.85
N VAL A 173 -8.09 -19.89 -17.94
CA VAL A 173 -8.85 -20.83 -17.10
C VAL A 173 -9.44 -20.06 -15.93
N THR A 174 -10.75 -20.22 -15.72
CA THR A 174 -11.48 -19.59 -14.62
C THR A 174 -11.67 -20.56 -13.47
N CYS A 175 -11.21 -20.18 -12.29
CA CYS A 175 -11.44 -20.87 -11.03
C CYS A 175 -12.36 -20.02 -10.16
N THR A 176 -13.47 -20.59 -9.69
CA THR A 176 -14.24 -20.00 -8.59
C THR A 176 -13.94 -20.79 -7.33
N VAL A 177 -13.34 -20.11 -6.36
CA VAL A 177 -12.94 -20.66 -5.07
C VAL A 177 -13.92 -20.17 -4.02
N THR A 178 -14.59 -21.10 -3.34
CA THR A 178 -15.53 -20.77 -2.25
C THR A 178 -15.02 -21.17 -0.87
N GLU A 179 -13.90 -21.91 -0.82
CA GLU A 179 -13.29 -22.42 0.41
C GLU A 179 -11.79 -22.12 0.39
N TYR A 180 -11.24 -21.71 1.53
CA TYR A 180 -9.82 -21.30 1.65
C TYR A 180 -8.85 -22.35 1.08
N ALA A 181 -9.11 -23.64 1.31
CA ALA A 181 -8.27 -24.74 0.85
C ALA A 181 -8.11 -24.81 -0.69
N GLY A 182 -9.03 -24.20 -1.46
CA GLY A 182 -8.96 -24.19 -2.92
C GLY A 182 -8.05 -23.11 -3.52
N ILE A 183 -7.60 -22.13 -2.73
CA ILE A 183 -6.86 -20.96 -3.22
C ILE A 183 -5.55 -21.38 -3.90
N SER A 184 -4.74 -22.22 -3.25
CA SER A 184 -3.44 -22.66 -3.78
C SER A 184 -3.57 -23.39 -5.12
N SER A 185 -4.61 -24.21 -5.27
CA SER A 185 -4.90 -24.91 -6.53
C SER A 185 -5.31 -23.95 -7.63
N ALA A 186 -6.11 -22.92 -7.30
CA ALA A 186 -6.51 -21.89 -8.26
C ALA A 186 -5.33 -21.02 -8.70
N VAL A 187 -4.48 -20.58 -7.77
CA VAL A 187 -3.26 -19.81 -8.07
C VAL A 187 -2.34 -20.59 -9.02
N ALA A 188 -2.21 -21.91 -8.82
CA ALA A 188 -1.36 -22.75 -9.65
C ALA A 188 -1.91 -23.03 -11.07
N SER A 189 -3.23 -22.90 -11.29
CA SER A 189 -3.88 -23.44 -12.50
C SER A 189 -4.74 -22.45 -13.28
N CYS A 190 -5.10 -21.32 -12.69
CA CYS A 190 -6.04 -20.36 -13.27
C CYS A 190 -5.43 -18.97 -13.43
N THR A 191 -5.84 -18.30 -14.50
CA THR A 191 -5.52 -16.88 -14.77
C THR A 191 -6.72 -15.97 -14.51
N ASN A 192 -7.89 -16.53 -14.25
CA ASN A 192 -9.05 -15.82 -13.71
C ASN A 192 -9.46 -16.52 -12.40
N ILE A 193 -9.29 -15.86 -11.26
CA ILE A 193 -9.52 -16.44 -9.93
C ILE A 193 -10.59 -15.62 -9.22
N VAL A 194 -11.77 -16.20 -9.01
CA VAL A 194 -12.83 -15.60 -8.21
C VAL A 194 -12.76 -16.18 -6.80
N LEU A 195 -12.44 -15.34 -5.82
CA LEU A 195 -12.45 -15.67 -4.39
C LEU A 195 -13.80 -15.25 -3.80
N SER A 196 -14.72 -16.21 -3.65
CA SER A 196 -16.10 -15.95 -3.27
C SER A 196 -16.38 -16.39 -1.83
N ASN A 197 -16.73 -15.43 -0.96
CA ASN A 197 -17.07 -15.69 0.45
C ASN A 197 -15.99 -16.45 1.24
N ILE A 198 -14.72 -16.19 0.93
CA ILE A 198 -13.60 -16.89 1.55
C ILE A 198 -13.55 -16.59 3.05
N LYS A 199 -13.48 -17.65 3.85
CA LYS A 199 -13.17 -17.58 5.29
C LYS A 199 -11.78 -18.14 5.52
N ALA A 200 -10.81 -17.27 5.77
CA ALA A 200 -9.44 -17.67 6.08
C ALA A 200 -9.37 -18.15 7.54
N PRO A 201 -8.96 -19.41 7.80
CA PRO A 201 -8.78 -19.91 9.17
C PRO A 201 -7.67 -19.18 9.92
N ALA A 202 -7.59 -19.39 11.23
CA ALA A 202 -6.55 -18.78 12.05
C ALA A 202 -5.16 -19.16 11.52
N SER A 203 -4.23 -18.21 11.54
CA SER A 203 -2.85 -18.36 11.05
C SER A 203 -2.74 -18.77 9.57
N SER A 204 -3.76 -18.49 8.76
CA SER A 204 -3.83 -18.91 7.36
C SER A 204 -3.87 -17.70 6.42
N THR A 205 -2.76 -17.43 5.74
CA THR A 205 -2.62 -16.33 4.78
C THR A 205 -3.32 -16.66 3.47
N ILE A 206 -4.14 -15.74 2.95
CA ILE A 206 -4.55 -15.76 1.54
C ILE A 206 -3.30 -15.47 0.70
N ASP A 207 -2.62 -16.55 0.29
CA ASP A 207 -1.35 -16.52 -0.42
C ASP A 207 -1.58 -16.44 -1.93
N LEU A 208 -1.33 -15.25 -2.48
CA LEU A 208 -1.39 -14.94 -3.92
C LEU A 208 0.01 -14.55 -4.42
N THR A 209 1.07 -15.17 -3.88
CA THR A 209 2.46 -14.84 -4.25
C THR A 209 2.94 -15.55 -5.52
N SER A 210 2.24 -16.58 -5.96
CA SER A 210 2.60 -17.42 -7.12
C SER A 210 1.61 -17.27 -8.27
N LEU A 211 1.00 -16.09 -8.43
CA LEU A 211 0.10 -15.81 -9.54
C LEU A 211 0.84 -15.93 -10.88
N GLN A 212 0.15 -16.51 -11.87
CA GLN A 212 0.63 -16.50 -13.24
C GLN A 212 0.62 -15.06 -13.79
N THR A 213 1.52 -14.74 -14.71
CA THR A 213 1.51 -13.44 -15.40
C THR A 213 0.15 -13.20 -16.07
N GLY A 214 -0.40 -12.00 -15.92
CA GLY A 214 -1.72 -11.67 -16.50
C GLY A 214 -2.92 -12.11 -15.65
N THR A 215 -2.71 -12.66 -14.44
CA THR A 215 -3.81 -13.18 -13.63
C THR A 215 -4.73 -12.06 -13.13
N HIS A 216 -6.04 -12.28 -13.29
CA HIS A 216 -7.09 -11.46 -12.71
C HIS A 216 -7.69 -12.17 -11.49
N VAL A 217 -7.51 -11.58 -10.32
CA VAL A 217 -8.10 -12.02 -9.05
C VAL A 217 -9.30 -11.14 -8.73
N ILE A 218 -10.44 -11.75 -8.44
CA ILE A 218 -11.71 -11.07 -8.14
C ILE A 218 -12.17 -11.49 -6.75
N PHE A 219 -12.27 -10.56 -5.82
CA PHE A 219 -12.94 -10.79 -4.53
C PHE A 219 -14.45 -10.62 -4.69
N ALA A 220 -15.22 -11.63 -4.28
CA ALA A 220 -16.68 -11.63 -4.36
C ALA A 220 -17.31 -12.03 -3.02
N GLY A 221 -18.49 -11.48 -2.73
CA GLY A 221 -19.15 -11.70 -1.44
C GLY A 221 -18.32 -11.16 -0.28
N LYS A 222 -18.35 -11.84 0.88
CA LYS A 222 -17.63 -11.39 2.08
C LYS A 222 -16.43 -12.27 2.40
N THR A 223 -15.21 -11.72 2.29
CA THR A 223 -13.98 -12.34 2.77
C THR A 223 -13.77 -12.00 4.24
N THR A 224 -13.44 -12.99 5.07
CA THR A 224 -13.20 -12.82 6.53
C THR A 224 -12.00 -13.62 7.02
N PHE A 225 -11.43 -13.23 8.16
CA PHE A 225 -10.27 -13.86 8.78
C PHE A 225 -10.56 -14.23 10.24
N GLU A 226 -10.17 -15.43 10.67
CA GLU A 226 -10.15 -15.79 12.08
C GLU A 226 -8.95 -15.16 12.83
N ASP A 227 -9.08 -15.07 14.16
CA ASP A 227 -8.11 -14.40 15.02
C ASP A 227 -6.70 -15.02 14.93
N THR A 228 -5.71 -14.17 14.66
CA THR A 228 -4.29 -14.54 14.61
C THR A 228 -3.44 -13.51 15.34
N ASN A 229 -3.11 -13.79 16.60
CA ASN A 229 -2.31 -12.89 17.44
C ASN A 229 -0.81 -13.00 17.15
N ASP A 230 -0.39 -12.58 15.96
CA ASP A 230 1.01 -12.56 15.54
C ASP A 230 1.33 -11.30 14.71
N LYS A 231 2.33 -10.53 15.15
CA LYS A 231 2.81 -9.34 14.46
C LYS A 231 3.53 -9.60 13.14
N LYS A 232 3.90 -10.86 12.88
CA LYS A 232 4.55 -11.29 11.63
C LYS A 232 3.58 -11.93 10.65
N PHE A 233 2.32 -12.08 11.04
CA PHE A 233 1.31 -12.64 10.17
C PHE A 233 0.80 -11.55 9.23
N ASP A 234 0.88 -11.83 7.93
CA ASP A 234 0.30 -11.01 6.88
C ASP A 234 -0.93 -11.78 6.32
N PRO A 235 -2.16 -11.30 6.56
CA PRO A 235 -3.38 -12.02 6.18
C PRO A 235 -3.56 -12.21 4.68
N ILE A 236 -3.18 -11.22 3.86
CA ILE A 236 -3.18 -11.30 2.39
C ILE A 236 -1.80 -10.90 1.88
N VAL A 237 -1.19 -11.72 1.01
CA VAL A 237 0.09 -11.40 0.36
C VAL A 237 -0.03 -11.61 -1.14
N ILE A 238 0.32 -10.59 -1.92
CA ILE A 238 0.13 -10.51 -3.36
C ILE A 238 1.45 -10.16 -4.04
N THR A 239 1.85 -11.00 -5.00
CA THR A 239 3.00 -10.79 -5.89
C THR A 239 2.58 -11.16 -7.31
N GLY A 240 3.10 -10.47 -8.32
CA GLY A 240 2.81 -10.85 -9.71
C GLY A 240 3.29 -9.86 -10.75
N THR A 241 3.10 -10.21 -12.01
CA THR A 241 3.35 -9.34 -13.17
C THR A 241 2.10 -9.30 -14.04
N ASP A 242 1.74 -8.11 -14.53
CA ASP A 242 0.55 -7.90 -15.36
C ASP A 242 -0.77 -8.33 -14.66
N ILE A 243 -0.80 -8.28 -13.32
CA ILE A 243 -1.95 -8.76 -12.55
C ILE A 243 -3.02 -7.69 -12.37
N ILE A 244 -4.27 -8.13 -12.23
CA ILE A 244 -5.40 -7.29 -11.81
C ILE A 244 -5.97 -7.91 -10.53
N VAL A 245 -6.18 -7.10 -9.51
CA VAL A 245 -6.87 -7.48 -8.27
C VAL A 245 -8.08 -6.57 -8.14
N GLU A 246 -9.27 -7.15 -8.24
CA GLU A 246 -10.51 -6.40 -8.32
C GLU A 246 -11.54 -6.90 -7.31
N GLY A 247 -12.46 -6.02 -6.91
CA GLY A 247 -13.65 -6.39 -6.17
C GLY A 247 -14.90 -6.45 -7.04
N ALA A 248 -15.71 -7.50 -6.88
CA ALA A 248 -17.02 -7.59 -7.52
C ALA A 248 -18.06 -6.69 -6.84
N ASP A 249 -19.16 -6.40 -7.53
CA ASP A 249 -20.27 -5.60 -6.98
C ASP A 249 -20.73 -6.15 -5.62
N GLY A 250 -20.75 -5.26 -4.61
CA GLY A 250 -21.17 -5.59 -3.25
C GLY A 250 -20.21 -6.46 -2.43
N HIS A 251 -19.02 -6.77 -2.96
CA HIS A 251 -18.01 -7.51 -2.18
C HIS A 251 -17.51 -6.68 -0.98
N VAL A 252 -17.01 -7.37 0.04
CA VAL A 252 -16.36 -6.79 1.23
C VAL A 252 -15.20 -7.69 1.67
N ILE A 253 -14.06 -7.10 1.98
CA ILE A 253 -12.93 -7.74 2.68
C ILE A 253 -12.92 -7.20 4.12
N ASP A 254 -13.26 -8.04 5.09
CA ASP A 254 -13.35 -7.65 6.50
C ASP A 254 -12.15 -8.21 7.28
N GLY A 255 -11.29 -7.32 7.77
CA GLY A 255 -10.03 -7.67 8.42
C GLY A 255 -10.14 -8.11 9.88
N ASN A 256 -11.35 -8.14 10.45
CA ASN A 256 -11.61 -8.58 11.82
C ASN A 256 -10.82 -7.77 12.89
N GLY A 257 -10.63 -6.48 12.64
CA GLY A 257 -9.86 -5.55 13.47
C GLY A 257 -10.33 -5.47 14.92
N GLN A 258 -11.65 -5.58 15.15
CA GLN A 258 -12.30 -5.51 16.46
C GLN A 258 -11.75 -6.53 17.47
N SER A 259 -11.30 -7.70 17.01
CA SER A 259 -10.67 -8.71 17.87
C SER A 259 -9.35 -8.23 18.47
N TYR A 260 -8.62 -7.39 17.73
CA TYR A 260 -7.25 -6.97 18.03
C TYR A 260 -7.16 -5.61 18.72
N TRP A 261 -8.05 -4.68 18.35
CA TRP A 261 -7.96 -3.28 18.74
C TRP A 261 -7.98 -3.05 20.26
N ASP A 262 -6.98 -2.33 20.73
CA ASP A 262 -6.71 -2.05 22.15
C ASP A 262 -6.25 -0.59 22.39
N GLY A 263 -6.40 0.27 21.38
CA GLY A 263 -5.96 1.67 21.40
C GLY A 263 -4.44 1.85 21.42
N LYS A 264 -3.67 0.80 21.13
CA LYS A 264 -2.19 0.84 21.10
C LYS A 264 -1.59 0.46 19.74
N GLY A 265 -2.35 -0.15 18.83
CA GLY A 265 -1.89 -0.41 17.46
C GLY A 265 -0.61 -1.25 17.44
N SER A 266 0.37 -0.82 16.64
CA SER A 266 1.72 -1.40 16.56
C SER A 266 2.68 -0.89 17.64
N ASN A 267 2.30 0.14 18.41
CA ASN A 267 3.12 0.71 19.47
C ASN A 267 3.12 -0.11 20.79
N GLY A 268 2.29 -1.15 20.89
CA GLY A 268 2.30 -2.08 22.01
C GLY A 268 0.98 -2.84 22.18
N GLY A 269 0.78 -3.41 23.37
CA GLY A 269 -0.40 -4.23 23.68
C GLY A 269 -0.27 -5.67 23.18
N ASP A 270 -1.40 -6.31 22.89
CA ASP A 270 -1.41 -7.69 22.38
C ASP A 270 -0.89 -7.72 20.93
N ALA A 271 -0.37 -8.88 20.51
CA ALA A 271 0.09 -9.08 19.14
C ALA A 271 -1.08 -9.03 18.16
N LYS A 272 -0.88 -8.31 17.04
CA LYS A 272 -1.88 -8.08 15.98
C LYS A 272 -1.18 -8.21 14.63
N PRO A 273 -1.83 -8.72 13.58
CA PRO A 273 -1.26 -8.71 12.23
C PRO A 273 -0.85 -7.29 11.84
N ASN A 274 0.43 -7.08 11.53
CA ASN A 274 0.95 -5.72 11.36
C ASN A 274 0.54 -5.11 10.01
N HIS A 275 0.58 -5.90 8.93
CA HIS A 275 0.12 -5.46 7.61
C HIS A 275 -1.01 -6.37 7.15
N PHE A 276 -2.15 -5.78 6.79
CA PHE A 276 -3.32 -6.55 6.40
C PHE A 276 -3.19 -7.11 4.97
N ILE A 277 -2.81 -6.24 4.04
CA ILE A 277 -2.59 -6.57 2.63
C ILE A 277 -1.18 -6.16 2.23
N VAL A 278 -0.34 -7.15 1.94
CA VAL A 278 1.03 -6.93 1.46
C VAL A 278 1.06 -7.09 -0.06
N ALA A 279 1.18 -5.97 -0.78
CA ALA A 279 1.47 -5.97 -2.20
C ALA A 279 2.99 -5.83 -2.37
N LYS A 280 3.66 -6.91 -2.78
CA LYS A 280 5.11 -6.94 -2.86
C LYS A 280 5.61 -7.48 -4.19
N HIS A 281 6.62 -6.85 -4.78
CA HIS A 281 7.17 -7.27 -6.07
C HIS A 281 6.12 -7.35 -7.19
N VAL A 282 5.09 -6.50 -7.12
CA VAL A 282 4.10 -6.38 -8.19
C VAL A 282 4.65 -5.47 -9.28
N ASN A 283 4.67 -5.97 -10.51
CA ASN A 283 5.14 -5.23 -11.69
C ASN A 283 4.00 -5.09 -12.70
N ASN A 284 3.73 -3.87 -13.16
CA ASN A 284 2.62 -3.59 -14.08
C ASN A 284 1.26 -4.14 -13.56
N GLY A 285 0.90 -3.78 -12.33
CA GLY A 285 -0.30 -4.32 -11.66
C GLY A 285 -1.41 -3.29 -11.49
N ARG A 286 -2.65 -3.76 -11.32
CA ARG A 286 -3.79 -2.90 -10.97
C ARG A 286 -4.59 -3.48 -9.80
N PHE A 287 -4.95 -2.61 -8.86
CA PHE A 287 -5.81 -2.88 -7.72
C PHE A 287 -7.01 -1.96 -7.83
N GLU A 288 -8.20 -2.51 -8.05
CA GLU A 288 -9.35 -1.74 -8.52
C GLU A 288 -10.61 -2.13 -7.73
N ASN A 289 -11.47 -1.15 -7.44
CA ASN A 289 -12.84 -1.41 -6.96
C ASN A 289 -12.89 -2.23 -5.67
N LEU A 290 -11.97 -2.02 -4.71
CA LEU A 290 -11.88 -2.82 -3.49
C LEU A 290 -12.60 -2.13 -2.31
N ASN A 291 -13.41 -2.89 -1.58
CA ASN A 291 -14.07 -2.47 -0.33
C ASN A 291 -13.46 -3.24 0.84
N ILE A 292 -12.62 -2.56 1.62
CA ILE A 292 -11.94 -3.12 2.78
C ILE A 292 -12.45 -2.43 4.04
N GLN A 293 -12.73 -3.23 5.08
CA GLN A 293 -13.16 -2.70 6.35
C GLN A 293 -12.48 -3.38 7.53
N ASN A 294 -12.38 -2.64 8.63
CA ASN A 294 -12.00 -3.14 9.95
C ASN A 294 -10.69 -3.91 9.93
N TRP A 295 -9.59 -3.31 9.47
CA TRP A 295 -8.30 -4.00 9.47
C TRP A 295 -7.55 -3.82 10.81
N PRO A 296 -6.60 -4.72 11.17
CA PRO A 296 -6.02 -4.72 12.51
C PRO A 296 -5.09 -3.53 12.81
N VAL A 297 -4.12 -3.27 11.94
CA VAL A 297 -3.07 -2.24 12.09
C VAL A 297 -2.83 -1.57 10.73
N HIS A 298 -1.75 -1.78 10.01
CA HIS A 298 -1.54 -1.13 8.70
C HIS A 298 -2.36 -1.85 7.62
N CYS A 299 -3.05 -1.14 6.71
CA CYS A 299 -3.88 -1.75 5.68
C CYS A 299 -3.03 -2.26 4.50
N PHE A 300 -2.68 -1.37 3.55
CA PHE A 300 -1.83 -1.73 2.42
C PHE A 300 -0.36 -1.46 2.75
N TYR A 301 0.46 -2.50 2.67
CA TYR A 301 1.91 -2.37 2.60
C TYR A 301 2.38 -2.63 1.17
N VAL A 302 2.74 -1.56 0.46
CA VAL A 302 3.19 -1.56 -0.94
C VAL A 302 4.72 -1.49 -0.94
N SER A 303 5.37 -2.56 -1.38
CA SER A 303 6.83 -2.68 -1.26
C SER A 303 7.48 -3.33 -2.48
N TYR A 304 8.54 -2.73 -3.01
CA TYR A 304 9.23 -3.23 -4.21
C TYR A 304 8.32 -3.37 -5.43
N CYS A 305 7.32 -2.49 -5.55
CA CYS A 305 6.39 -2.47 -6.66
C CYS A 305 6.86 -1.51 -7.77
N ASN A 306 6.53 -1.82 -9.02
CA ASN A 306 6.81 -0.97 -10.17
C ASN A 306 5.61 -0.88 -11.12
N ALA A 307 5.24 0.33 -11.53
CA ALA A 307 4.12 0.55 -12.46
C ALA A 307 2.81 -0.06 -11.92
N VAL A 308 2.40 0.32 -10.72
CA VAL A 308 1.18 -0.21 -10.07
C VAL A 308 0.16 0.90 -9.87
N THR A 309 -1.08 0.62 -10.26
CA THR A 309 -2.21 1.53 -10.04
C THR A 309 -3.15 0.96 -8.98
N PHE A 310 -3.50 1.79 -8.01
CA PHE A 310 -4.55 1.57 -7.03
C PHE A 310 -5.66 2.58 -7.33
N SER A 311 -6.88 2.12 -7.61
CA SER A 311 -7.97 3.00 -8.01
C SER A 311 -9.32 2.55 -7.46
N ASN A 312 -10.18 3.52 -7.11
CA ASN A 312 -11.52 3.26 -6.62
C ASN A 312 -11.54 2.30 -5.41
N ILE A 313 -10.71 2.57 -4.41
CA ILE A 313 -10.62 1.77 -3.18
C ILE A 313 -11.32 2.49 -2.03
N LEU A 314 -12.17 1.77 -1.31
CA LEU A 314 -12.76 2.20 -0.05
C LEU A 314 -12.09 1.45 1.11
N LEU A 315 -11.38 2.18 1.96
CA LEU A 315 -10.85 1.72 3.24
C LEU A 315 -11.69 2.30 4.38
N ASN A 316 -12.46 1.47 5.08
CA ASN A 316 -13.34 1.90 6.16
C ASN A 316 -12.97 1.28 7.51
N ASN A 317 -12.33 2.07 8.38
CA ASN A 317 -12.03 1.72 9.77
C ASN A 317 -12.82 2.55 10.79
N THR A 318 -13.93 3.17 10.39
CA THR A 318 -14.66 4.16 11.21
C THR A 318 -15.12 3.62 12.56
N ILE A 319 -15.52 2.35 12.64
CA ILE A 319 -15.93 1.74 13.92
C ILE A 319 -14.78 1.65 14.93
N GLY A 320 -13.53 1.77 14.47
CA GLY A 320 -12.34 1.85 15.29
C GLY A 320 -12.16 3.20 15.99
N ASN A 321 -12.94 4.23 15.61
CA ASN A 321 -12.95 5.53 16.29
C ASN A 321 -13.50 5.43 17.70
N GLU A 322 -14.50 4.57 17.91
CA GLU A 322 -15.12 4.41 19.23
C GLU A 322 -14.19 3.64 20.17
N PRO A 323 -14.05 4.07 21.42
CA PRO A 323 -13.34 3.29 22.42
C PRO A 323 -14.00 1.92 22.67
N ASN A 324 -13.20 0.96 23.12
CA ASN A 324 -13.67 -0.35 23.55
C ASN A 324 -13.14 -0.71 24.94
N SER A 325 -13.47 -1.91 25.42
CA SER A 325 -13.07 -2.39 26.75
C SER A 325 -11.56 -2.52 26.94
N LYS A 326 -10.75 -2.49 25.87
CA LYS A 326 -9.28 -2.59 25.89
C LYS A 326 -8.59 -1.22 25.73
N SER A 327 -9.23 -0.24 25.10
CA SER A 327 -8.63 1.07 24.77
C SER A 327 -8.94 2.19 25.79
N GLY A 328 -9.85 1.96 26.73
CA GLY A 328 -10.24 2.96 27.73
C GLY A 328 -11.03 4.11 27.11
N SER A 329 -10.48 5.33 27.12
CA SER A 329 -11.10 6.50 26.47
C SER A 329 -10.51 6.83 25.11
N LYS A 330 -9.55 6.03 24.62
CA LYS A 330 -8.94 6.21 23.31
C LYS A 330 -9.75 5.48 22.25
N ALA A 331 -9.65 5.92 20.99
CA ALA A 331 -10.08 5.14 19.85
C ALA A 331 -9.56 3.69 19.96
N ALA A 332 -10.41 2.72 19.60
CA ALA A 332 -10.04 1.32 19.65
C ALA A 332 -8.91 1.00 18.66
N ALA A 333 -9.05 1.48 17.42
CA ALA A 333 -8.04 1.31 16.38
C ALA A 333 -6.93 2.37 16.50
N HIS A 334 -5.70 1.98 16.16
CA HIS A 334 -4.53 2.84 16.22
C HIS A 334 -3.45 2.29 15.27
N ASN A 335 -2.62 3.16 14.69
CA ASN A 335 -1.68 2.81 13.60
C ASN A 335 -2.40 2.11 12.45
N SER A 336 -3.58 2.63 12.12
CA SER A 336 -4.44 2.07 11.10
C SER A 336 -4.15 2.67 9.73
N ASP A 337 -2.89 2.69 9.29
CA ASP A 337 -2.49 3.39 8.07
C ASP A 337 -3.24 2.85 6.84
N GLY A 338 -3.59 3.74 5.91
CA GLY A 338 -4.30 3.37 4.67
C GLY A 338 -3.35 2.72 3.67
N PHE A 339 -2.41 3.51 3.14
CA PHE A 339 -1.40 3.06 2.20
C PHE A 339 0.02 3.40 2.67
N ASP A 340 0.77 2.37 3.06
CA ASP A 340 2.20 2.46 3.35
C ASP A 340 3.00 2.09 2.09
N ILE A 341 3.68 3.08 1.50
CA ILE A 341 4.50 2.90 0.29
C ILE A 341 5.98 2.91 0.66
N SER A 342 6.71 1.90 0.21
CA SER A 342 8.15 1.75 0.43
C SER A 342 8.84 1.16 -0.79
N SER A 343 10.08 1.59 -1.08
CA SER A 343 10.95 1.02 -2.10
C SER A 343 10.24 0.71 -3.43
N SER A 344 9.34 1.59 -3.86
CA SER A 344 8.46 1.36 -5.01
C SER A 344 8.50 2.53 -5.97
N ASP A 345 8.35 2.26 -7.27
CA ASP A 345 8.46 3.27 -8.31
C ASP A 345 7.28 3.28 -9.27
N ASN A 346 6.90 4.44 -9.80
CA ASN A 346 5.79 4.57 -10.76
C ASN A 346 4.48 4.04 -10.15
N ILE A 347 4.13 4.55 -8.98
CA ILE A 347 2.90 4.18 -8.28
C ILE A 347 1.85 5.25 -8.53
N VAL A 348 0.63 4.83 -8.86
CA VAL A 348 -0.53 5.70 -8.96
C VAL A 348 -1.56 5.24 -7.95
N LEU A 349 -1.99 6.13 -7.06
CA LEU A 349 -3.13 5.95 -6.17
C LEU A 349 -4.16 7.01 -6.53
N THR A 350 -5.37 6.61 -6.93
CA THR A 350 -6.40 7.54 -7.40
C THR A 350 -7.80 7.19 -6.91
N ASP A 351 -8.66 8.20 -6.83
CA ASP A 351 -10.11 8.06 -6.67
C ASP A 351 -10.52 7.18 -5.48
N SER A 352 -9.83 7.31 -4.34
CA SER A 352 -9.98 6.40 -3.20
C SER A 352 -10.36 7.12 -1.92
N HIS A 353 -11.11 6.43 -1.07
CA HIS A 353 -11.61 6.93 0.21
C HIS A 353 -10.97 6.16 1.37
N VAL A 354 -10.41 6.88 2.34
CA VAL A 354 -9.78 6.30 3.52
C VAL A 354 -10.36 6.93 4.78
N TYR A 355 -10.97 6.10 5.61
CA TYR A 355 -11.46 6.45 6.93
C TYR A 355 -10.67 5.64 7.97
N ASN A 356 -9.81 6.30 8.72
CA ASN A 356 -8.88 5.62 9.62
C ASN A 356 -8.45 6.50 10.81
N GLN A 357 -7.44 6.04 11.55
CA GLN A 357 -6.91 6.65 12.78
C GLN A 357 -5.38 6.88 12.70
N ASP A 358 -4.79 6.81 11.50
CA ASP A 358 -3.38 7.13 11.26
C ASP A 358 -3.20 7.65 9.81
N ASP A 359 -2.00 7.59 9.22
CA ASP A 359 -1.75 8.15 7.89
C ASP A 359 -2.73 7.63 6.83
N CYS A 360 -3.30 8.56 6.05
CA CYS A 360 -4.10 8.18 4.89
C CYS A 360 -3.20 7.52 3.84
N VAL A 361 -2.06 8.16 3.60
CA VAL A 361 -0.95 7.65 2.79
C VAL A 361 0.36 8.04 3.47
N ALA A 362 1.28 7.08 3.61
CA ALA A 362 2.63 7.29 4.10
C ALA A 362 3.66 6.78 3.07
N VAL A 363 4.45 7.69 2.49
CA VAL A 363 5.53 7.34 1.56
C VAL A 363 6.86 7.37 2.28
N THR A 364 7.43 6.20 2.55
CA THR A 364 8.67 6.07 3.34
C THR A 364 9.92 5.93 2.47
N SER A 365 9.76 5.45 1.23
CA SER A 365 10.80 5.41 0.19
C SER A 365 10.18 5.09 -1.17
N GLY A 366 10.83 5.52 -2.26
CA GLY A 366 10.37 5.28 -3.63
C GLY A 366 10.42 6.51 -4.52
N SER A 367 10.11 6.36 -5.80
CA SER A 367 10.07 7.48 -6.75
C SER A 367 8.88 7.49 -7.70
N LYS A 368 8.53 8.65 -8.24
CA LYS A 368 7.45 8.82 -9.24
C LYS A 368 6.12 8.26 -8.71
N ILE A 369 5.69 8.82 -7.60
CA ILE A 369 4.46 8.41 -6.92
C ILE A 369 3.43 9.51 -7.11
N LEU A 370 2.31 9.18 -7.72
CA LEU A 370 1.15 10.06 -7.87
C LEU A 370 0.05 9.60 -6.93
N VAL A 371 -0.42 10.50 -6.08
CA VAL A 371 -1.58 10.33 -5.22
C VAL A 371 -2.59 11.41 -5.62
N ASP A 372 -3.69 11.01 -6.22
CA ASP A 372 -4.67 11.89 -6.86
C ASP A 372 -6.08 11.60 -6.33
N SER A 373 -6.96 12.60 -6.29
CA SER A 373 -8.37 12.41 -5.96
C SER A 373 -8.64 11.58 -4.69
N MET A 374 -7.85 11.77 -3.63
CA MET A 374 -8.04 11.07 -2.36
C MET A 374 -9.05 11.79 -1.47
N TYR A 375 -9.88 11.02 -0.78
CA TYR A 375 -10.67 11.48 0.35
C TYR A 375 -10.15 10.83 1.64
N CYS A 376 -9.53 11.62 2.50
CA CYS A 376 -8.95 11.17 3.76
C CYS A 376 -9.76 11.71 4.94
N SER A 377 -10.18 10.86 5.88
CA SER A 377 -10.98 11.25 7.03
C SER A 377 -10.58 10.54 8.31
N GLY A 378 -10.49 11.27 9.43
CA GLY A 378 -10.18 10.73 10.76
C GLY A 378 -8.68 10.52 11.05
N GLY A 379 -7.86 10.41 10.00
CA GLY A 379 -6.48 9.96 10.08
C GLY A 379 -5.44 11.05 10.39
N HIS A 380 -4.23 10.86 9.90
CA HIS A 380 -3.08 11.76 10.10
C HIS A 380 -2.63 12.50 8.83
N GLY A 381 -3.44 12.45 7.78
CA GLY A 381 -3.22 13.20 6.54
C GLY A 381 -2.40 12.48 5.48
N LEU A 382 -1.88 13.26 4.53
CA LEU A 382 -1.04 12.79 3.42
C LEU A 382 0.42 13.05 3.79
N SER A 383 1.19 11.98 3.97
CA SER A 383 2.50 12.03 4.60
C SER A 383 3.62 11.50 3.72
N ILE A 384 4.74 12.23 3.67
CA ILE A 384 6.07 11.68 3.40
C ILE A 384 6.71 11.29 4.73
N GLY A 385 7.18 10.06 4.82
CA GLY A 385 7.96 9.53 5.93
C GLY A 385 7.20 8.62 6.91
N SER A 386 7.79 8.27 8.06
CA SER A 386 9.07 8.81 8.52
C SER A 386 10.26 8.34 7.69
N ILE A 387 11.13 9.28 7.35
CA ILE A 387 12.36 9.04 6.58
C ILE A 387 13.52 8.82 7.55
N GLY A 388 14.41 7.87 7.25
CA GLY A 388 15.57 7.56 8.08
C GLY A 388 15.37 6.30 8.94
N GLY A 389 16.46 5.61 9.28
CA GLY A 389 16.43 4.40 10.09
C GLY A 389 15.90 3.13 9.40
N LYS A 390 15.66 3.18 8.08
CA LYS A 390 15.16 2.05 7.27
C LYS A 390 16.20 1.59 6.24
N SER A 391 15.93 0.47 5.58
CA SER A 391 16.80 -0.06 4.51
C SER A 391 16.87 0.85 3.28
N ASN A 392 15.83 1.62 3.03
CA ASN A 392 15.75 2.65 2.00
C ASN A 392 15.12 3.90 2.61
N ASN A 393 15.81 5.04 2.51
CA ASN A 393 15.43 6.32 3.08
C ASN A 393 15.39 7.43 2.02
N THR A 394 15.20 7.05 0.75
CA THR A 394 15.15 7.98 -0.38
C THR A 394 13.73 8.04 -0.93
N VAL A 395 13.20 9.26 -1.00
CA VAL A 395 11.93 9.59 -1.64
C VAL A 395 12.18 10.66 -2.69
N SER A 396 11.70 10.46 -3.91
CA SER A 396 11.76 11.50 -4.95
C SER A 396 10.52 11.55 -5.84
N ASP A 397 10.24 12.68 -6.46
CA ASP A 397 9.19 12.82 -7.47
C ASP A 397 7.81 12.34 -6.98
N VAL A 398 7.35 12.85 -5.84
CA VAL A 398 6.02 12.52 -5.27
C VAL A 398 5.07 13.69 -5.47
N THR A 399 3.87 13.41 -5.99
CA THR A 399 2.80 14.40 -6.13
C THR A 399 1.56 13.91 -5.41
N PHE A 400 1.12 14.69 -4.42
CA PHE A 400 -0.22 14.62 -3.85
C PHE A 400 -1.08 15.70 -4.47
N GLN A 401 -2.22 15.35 -5.07
CA GLN A 401 -3.06 16.34 -5.74
C GLN A 401 -4.57 16.06 -5.70
N ASN A 402 -5.35 17.12 -5.93
CA ASN A 402 -6.82 17.10 -6.08
C ASN A 402 -7.54 16.36 -4.95
N SER A 403 -7.02 16.47 -3.73
CA SER A 403 -7.43 15.62 -2.60
C SER A 403 -8.10 16.43 -1.50
N VAL A 404 -8.91 15.74 -0.70
CA VAL A 404 -9.65 16.29 0.43
C VAL A 404 -9.21 15.59 1.71
N ILE A 405 -8.89 16.37 2.75
CA ILE A 405 -8.50 15.86 4.07
C ILE A 405 -9.41 16.45 5.13
N VAL A 406 -10.20 15.64 5.82
CA VAL A 406 -11.16 16.12 6.83
C VAL A 406 -10.95 15.44 8.18
N ASP A 407 -11.29 16.15 9.25
CA ASP A 407 -11.34 15.61 10.63
C ASP A 407 -10.07 14.82 11.00
N SER A 408 -8.92 15.32 10.57
CA SER A 408 -7.64 14.62 10.65
C SER A 408 -6.67 15.36 11.55
N GLN A 409 -5.71 14.65 12.14
CA GLN A 409 -4.68 15.26 12.97
C GLN A 409 -3.83 16.26 12.19
N ASN A 410 -3.48 15.93 10.95
CA ASN A 410 -2.66 16.77 10.09
C ASN A 410 -3.23 16.80 8.67
N GLY A 411 -2.94 17.86 7.92
CA GLY A 411 -3.20 17.95 6.48
C GLY A 411 -2.04 17.35 5.68
N CYS A 412 -1.17 18.23 5.17
CA CYS A 412 0.02 17.84 4.40
C CYS A 412 1.22 17.66 5.33
N ARG A 413 1.97 16.55 5.22
CA ARG A 413 3.04 16.24 6.17
C ARG A 413 4.32 15.71 5.53
N ILE A 414 5.46 16.19 5.98
CA ILE A 414 6.79 15.59 5.74
C ILE A 414 7.48 15.43 7.09
N LYS A 415 7.85 14.20 7.45
CA LYS A 415 8.49 13.87 8.73
C LYS A 415 9.76 13.05 8.51
N SER A 416 10.88 13.48 9.08
CA SER A 416 12.11 12.68 9.11
C SER A 416 12.53 12.37 10.54
N ASN A 417 13.07 11.16 10.74
CA ASN A 417 13.54 10.69 12.03
C ASN A 417 14.77 11.49 12.47
N GLU A 418 14.79 11.92 13.72
CA GLU A 418 15.91 12.65 14.30
C GLU A 418 17.18 11.79 14.33
N GLY A 419 18.30 12.36 13.92
CA GLY A 419 19.62 11.71 13.95
C GLY A 419 19.86 10.70 12.82
N GLU A 420 18.87 10.47 11.98
CA GLU A 420 18.94 9.53 10.87
C GLU A 420 19.37 10.20 9.56
N THR A 421 19.61 9.37 8.52
CA THR A 421 20.04 9.83 7.19
C THR A 421 19.09 9.39 6.09
N GLY A 422 19.01 10.19 5.02
CA GLY A 422 18.10 9.95 3.91
C GLY A 422 17.98 11.17 3.01
N GLU A 423 17.11 11.07 2.01
CA GLU A 423 16.89 12.12 1.03
C GLU A 423 15.39 12.19 0.67
N VAL A 424 14.85 13.40 0.65
CA VAL A 424 13.53 13.72 0.14
C VAL A 424 13.70 14.81 -0.91
N SER A 425 13.26 14.56 -2.13
CA SER A 425 13.39 15.55 -3.21
C SER A 425 12.15 15.62 -4.10
N ASN A 426 11.86 16.81 -4.63
CA ASN A 426 10.80 17.03 -5.63
C ASN A 426 9.41 16.55 -5.17
N ILE A 427 8.91 17.15 -4.09
CA ILE A 427 7.60 16.83 -3.50
C ILE A 427 6.59 17.92 -3.85
N HIS A 428 5.43 17.53 -4.37
CA HIS A 428 4.36 18.44 -4.76
C HIS A 428 3.10 18.14 -3.96
N TYR A 429 2.57 19.15 -3.29
CA TYR A 429 1.22 19.16 -2.74
C TYR A 429 0.40 20.17 -3.54
N LYS A 430 -0.63 19.73 -4.26
CA LYS A 430 -1.33 20.58 -5.24
C LYS A 430 -2.85 20.46 -5.16
N ASN A 431 -3.57 21.57 -5.08
CA ASN A 431 -5.03 21.58 -5.08
C ASN A 431 -5.60 20.64 -4.00
N ILE A 432 -5.22 20.90 -2.75
CA ILE A 432 -5.65 20.11 -1.59
C ILE A 432 -6.56 20.99 -0.73
N THR A 433 -7.75 20.48 -0.45
CA THR A 433 -8.69 21.13 0.47
C THR A 433 -8.69 20.37 1.79
N MET A 434 -8.61 21.08 2.91
CA MET A 434 -8.68 20.47 4.24
C MET A 434 -9.72 21.13 5.15
N GLU A 435 -10.30 20.36 6.05
CA GLU A 435 -11.32 20.83 7.00
C GLU A 435 -11.10 20.18 8.36
N ASN A 436 -11.32 20.95 9.43
CA ASN A 436 -11.26 20.47 10.81
C ASN A 436 -9.94 19.81 11.21
N ILE A 437 -8.81 20.35 10.73
CA ILE A 437 -7.49 19.78 11.06
C ILE A 437 -7.10 20.09 12.52
N GLU A 438 -6.72 19.07 13.28
CA GLU A 438 -6.54 19.20 14.74
C GLU A 438 -5.20 19.85 15.12
N LYS A 439 -4.10 19.37 14.54
CA LYS A 439 -2.74 19.68 15.03
C LYS A 439 -1.95 20.55 14.06
N TYR A 440 -1.80 20.13 12.81
CA TYR A 440 -1.00 20.84 11.82
C TYR A 440 -1.65 20.86 10.44
N GLY A 441 -1.93 22.03 9.89
CA GLY A 441 -2.42 22.15 8.51
C GLY A 441 -1.39 21.65 7.50
N LEU A 442 -0.22 22.30 7.51
CA LEU A 442 0.99 21.85 6.83
C LEU A 442 2.13 21.68 7.85
N VAL A 443 2.78 20.52 7.85
CA VAL A 443 3.93 20.24 8.72
C VAL A 443 5.10 19.64 7.96
N ILE A 444 6.27 20.26 8.05
CA ILE A 444 7.55 19.74 7.56
C ILE A 444 8.53 19.77 8.72
N GLN A 445 8.97 18.61 9.21
CA GLN A 445 9.79 18.55 10.42
C GLN A 445 10.85 17.44 10.39
N GLN A 446 11.99 17.71 11.03
CA GLN A 446 13.17 16.83 11.05
C GLN A 446 13.62 16.35 12.44
N ASP A 447 12.68 16.37 13.37
CA ASP A 447 12.83 16.08 14.80
C ASP A 447 11.98 14.88 15.24
N TYR A 448 11.54 14.03 14.29
CA TYR A 448 10.54 13.01 14.58
C TYR A 448 11.16 11.81 15.29
N LEU A 449 10.48 11.30 16.31
CA LEU A 449 10.68 9.96 16.86
C LEU A 449 9.33 9.25 16.92
N ASN A 450 9.31 7.91 16.97
CA ASN A 450 8.04 7.16 17.06
C ASN A 450 7.25 7.45 18.37
N GLY A 451 7.84 8.18 19.32
CA GLY A 451 7.18 8.73 20.51
C GLY A 451 6.72 10.19 20.40
N GLY A 452 6.94 10.84 19.25
CA GLY A 452 6.61 12.24 18.98
C GLY A 452 7.82 13.10 18.60
N PRO A 453 7.58 14.35 18.16
CA PRO A 453 8.63 15.34 17.90
C PRO A 453 9.44 15.67 19.16
N THR A 454 10.75 15.86 19.00
CA THR A 454 11.64 16.30 20.09
C THR A 454 11.77 17.81 20.19
N GLY A 455 11.41 18.55 19.14
CA GLY A 455 11.62 20.00 19.02
C GLY A 455 13.01 20.39 18.52
N GLU A 456 13.93 19.44 18.38
CA GLU A 456 15.32 19.68 17.98
C GLU A 456 15.59 18.97 16.64
N PRO A 457 15.55 19.69 15.51
CA PRO A 457 15.70 19.06 14.20
C PRO A 457 17.15 18.66 13.94
N SER A 458 17.34 17.48 13.39
CA SER A 458 18.63 17.04 12.83
C SER A 458 18.71 17.34 11.34
N ASN A 459 19.91 17.24 10.76
CA ASN A 459 20.18 17.59 9.36
C ASN A 459 20.71 16.42 8.51
N GLY A 460 20.62 15.17 9.00
CA GLY A 460 21.11 13.99 8.28
C GLY A 460 20.20 13.56 7.12
N VAL A 461 18.91 13.88 7.19
CA VAL A 461 17.97 13.76 6.07
C VAL A 461 17.92 15.10 5.35
N THR A 462 18.12 15.12 4.03
CA THR A 462 17.92 16.34 3.23
C THR A 462 16.49 16.39 2.67
N ILE A 463 15.91 17.59 2.63
CA ILE A 463 14.57 17.83 2.07
C ILE A 463 14.68 18.97 1.06
N SER A 464 14.50 18.68 -0.23
CA SER A 464 14.70 19.66 -1.30
C SER A 464 13.53 19.70 -2.28
N GLY A 465 13.24 20.87 -2.84
CA GLY A 465 12.24 21.00 -3.90
C GLY A 465 10.83 20.65 -3.45
N VAL A 466 10.36 21.25 -2.34
CA VAL A 466 8.97 21.09 -1.88
C VAL A 466 8.12 22.21 -2.45
N THR A 467 7.14 21.87 -3.27
CA THR A 467 6.20 22.83 -3.87
C THR A 467 4.81 22.58 -3.32
N VAL A 468 4.21 23.63 -2.75
CA VAL A 468 2.84 23.60 -2.23
C VAL A 468 2.02 24.63 -2.98
N THR A 469 1.03 24.18 -3.75
CA THR A 469 0.22 25.02 -4.63
C THR A 469 -1.26 24.80 -4.39
N ASP A 470 -2.03 25.87 -4.18
CA ASP A 470 -3.48 25.81 -3.99
C ASP A 470 -3.91 24.86 -2.87
N VAL A 471 -3.25 24.96 -1.70
CA VAL A 471 -3.58 24.16 -0.52
C VAL A 471 -4.32 25.04 0.48
N LYS A 472 -5.58 24.69 0.77
CA LYS A 472 -6.48 25.55 1.54
C LYS A 472 -7.25 24.77 2.59
N GLY A 473 -7.60 25.42 3.70
CA GLY A 473 -8.50 24.80 4.66
C GLY A 473 -8.61 25.44 6.03
N THR A 474 -9.20 24.68 6.95
CA THR A 474 -9.51 25.13 8.31
C THR A 474 -8.98 24.18 9.38
N MET A 475 -8.52 24.76 10.48
CA MET A 475 -8.19 24.04 11.71
C MET A 475 -9.45 23.87 12.58
N SER A 476 -9.55 22.75 13.30
CA SER A 476 -10.61 22.53 14.32
C SER A 476 -10.21 23.02 15.71
N SER A 477 -8.91 23.21 15.95
CA SER A 477 -8.37 23.60 17.25
C SER A 477 -7.64 24.93 17.18
N SER A 478 -7.99 25.86 18.09
CA SER A 478 -7.29 27.15 18.23
C SER A 478 -5.86 27.00 18.74
N THR A 479 -5.46 25.82 19.21
CA THR A 479 -4.07 25.51 19.58
C THR A 479 -3.32 24.74 18.49
N GLY A 480 -4.00 24.36 17.40
CA GLY A 480 -3.36 23.85 16.19
C GLY A 480 -2.45 24.92 15.56
N ILE A 481 -1.62 24.51 14.61
CA ILE A 481 -0.70 25.40 13.90
C ILE A 481 -1.00 25.29 12.41
N ASP A 482 -1.19 26.44 11.75
CA ASP A 482 -1.58 26.49 10.33
C ASP A 482 -0.40 25.99 9.46
N TYR A 483 0.80 26.55 9.68
CA TYR A 483 2.05 26.11 9.06
C TYR A 483 3.14 25.86 10.10
N TYR A 484 3.70 24.65 10.11
CA TYR A 484 4.83 24.27 10.96
C TYR A 484 6.00 23.77 10.11
N VAL A 485 7.11 24.53 10.07
CA VAL A 485 8.33 24.11 9.38
C VAL A 485 9.51 24.14 10.36
N LEU A 486 10.07 22.96 10.64
CA LEU A 486 11.20 22.76 11.53
C LEU A 486 12.28 21.94 10.82
N CYS A 487 13.11 22.64 10.06
CA CYS A 487 14.25 22.09 9.32
C CYS A 487 15.53 22.08 10.16
N GLY A 488 16.37 21.08 9.94
CA GLY A 488 17.76 21.08 10.44
C GLY A 488 18.61 22.12 9.71
N ASP A 489 19.77 22.45 10.30
CA ASP A 489 20.68 23.43 9.69
C ASP A 489 21.23 22.92 8.34
N GLY A 490 20.96 23.69 7.29
CA GLY A 490 21.38 23.40 5.91
C GLY A 490 20.70 22.20 5.24
N SER A 491 19.71 21.55 5.86
CA SER A 491 19.09 20.34 5.31
C SER A 491 17.84 20.58 4.46
N CYS A 492 17.26 21.79 4.49
CA CYS A 492 16.14 22.16 3.63
C CYS A 492 16.54 23.12 2.52
N SER A 493 16.09 22.87 1.30
CA SER A 493 16.29 23.77 0.15
C SER A 493 15.07 23.86 -0.77
N ASP A 494 14.95 24.99 -1.48
CA ASP A 494 14.05 25.16 -2.63
C ASP A 494 12.55 24.90 -2.33
N PHE A 495 12.05 25.48 -1.24
CA PHE A 495 10.61 25.42 -0.94
C PHE A 495 9.86 26.55 -1.65
N SER A 496 8.71 26.23 -2.23
CA SER A 496 7.85 27.18 -2.94
C SER A 496 6.40 27.03 -2.51
N TYR A 497 5.74 28.17 -2.25
CA TYR A 497 4.36 28.23 -1.80
C TYR A 497 3.59 29.20 -2.69
N SER A 498 2.42 28.78 -3.20
CA SER A 498 1.53 29.63 -4.00
C SER A 498 0.08 29.27 -3.74
N GLY A 499 -0.78 30.26 -3.47
CA GLY A 499 -2.21 30.01 -3.25
C GLY A 499 -2.51 29.18 -1.99
N VAL A 500 -1.64 29.25 -0.98
CA VAL A 500 -1.78 28.48 0.27
C VAL A 500 -2.54 29.30 1.31
N GLU A 501 -3.63 28.76 1.84
CA GLU A 501 -4.58 29.47 2.71
C GLU A 501 -5.20 28.53 3.76
N ILE A 502 -4.46 28.27 4.85
CA ILE A 502 -4.91 27.49 6.00
C ILE A 502 -5.13 28.46 7.16
N THR A 503 -6.28 28.34 7.84
CA THR A 503 -6.68 29.29 8.90
C THR A 503 -7.35 28.61 10.08
N GLY A 504 -7.42 29.31 11.21
CA GLY A 504 -8.16 28.89 12.40
C GLY A 504 -7.27 28.36 13.53
N GLY A 505 -5.98 28.12 13.27
CA GLY A 505 -5.00 27.75 14.27
C GLY A 505 -4.47 28.95 15.08
N SER A 506 -3.41 28.68 15.83
CA SER A 506 -2.68 29.66 16.66
C SER A 506 -1.67 30.52 15.85
N GLY A 507 -1.72 30.44 14.52
CA GLY A 507 -0.78 31.04 13.59
C GLY A 507 0.33 30.08 13.17
N ASP A 508 1.47 30.64 12.77
CA ASP A 508 2.51 29.93 12.01
C ASP A 508 3.83 29.84 12.77
N LYS A 509 4.61 28.78 12.52
CA LYS A 509 5.94 28.57 13.12
C LYS A 509 6.88 27.93 12.11
N CYS A 510 7.76 28.72 11.50
CA CYS A 510 8.70 28.23 10.50
C CYS A 510 10.11 28.75 10.78
N ASN A 511 11.10 27.87 10.68
CA ASN A 511 12.51 28.24 10.60
C ASN A 511 13.07 28.20 9.16
N TYR A 512 12.26 27.79 8.18
CA TYR A 512 12.61 27.74 6.77
C TYR A 512 11.39 27.98 5.86
N PRO A 513 11.55 28.64 4.69
CA PRO A 513 12.71 29.41 4.27
C PRO A 513 12.97 30.63 5.16
N SER A 514 14.10 31.32 4.98
CA SER A 514 14.42 32.53 5.76
C SER A 514 13.43 33.68 5.57
N SER A 515 12.60 33.63 4.51
CA SER A 515 11.46 34.54 4.32
C SER A 515 10.29 34.28 5.26
N GLY A 516 10.31 33.18 6.02
CA GLY A 516 9.25 32.77 6.95
C GLY A 516 8.28 31.74 6.36
N CYS A 517 7.17 31.55 7.07
CA CYS A 517 6.05 30.69 6.65
C CYS A 517 5.36 31.22 5.39
N PRO A 518 4.51 30.42 4.73
CA PRO A 518 3.66 30.90 3.64
C PRO A 518 2.89 32.16 4.07
N ALA A 519 3.06 33.27 3.35
CA ALA A 519 2.32 34.48 3.61
C ALA A 519 0.91 34.38 3.01
N VAL A 520 -0.11 34.57 3.84
CA VAL A 520 -1.53 34.68 3.42
C VAL A 520 -1.82 36.02 2.75
#